data_AF-A0A525W5C6-F1
#
_entry.id   AF-A0A525W5C6-F1
#
_cell.length_a   1.000
_cell.length_b   1.000
_cell.length_c   1.000
_cell.angle_alpha   90.00
_cell.angle_beta   90.00
_cell.angle_gamma   90.00
#
_symmetry.space_group_name_H-M   'P 1'
#
loop_
_entity.id
_entity.type
_entity.pdbx_description
1 polymer ?
#
loop_
_entity_poly.entity_id
_entity_poly.type
_entity_poly.pdbx_seq_one_letter_code
_entity_poly.pdbx_strand_id
1 'polypeptide(L)'
;MPLQSAFGEGGARRDVVRQEQQNVKDAIEHATEAVEHGKQGHADKLVTHAEASLQHAVRGGEDPHLAEAMTNLKSAIEHGKAGHADVATKHAETAVTHLSQISQIR
;
A
#
# COMPACT_ATOMS: atom_id res chain seq x y z
N MET A 1 -41.00 13.26 30.01
CA MET A 1 -39.82 12.60 30.62
C MET A 1 -38.92 12.12 29.49
N PRO A 2 -37.59 12.33 29.56
CA PRO A 2 -36.71 12.35 28.39
C PRO A 2 -35.99 11.01 28.10
N LEU A 3 -35.64 10.86 26.81
CA LEU A 3 -34.43 10.27 26.22
C LEU A 3 -33.87 8.96 26.79
N GLN A 4 -33.95 7.91 25.97
CA GLN A 4 -32.85 6.95 25.81
C GLN A 4 -32.61 6.72 24.30
N SER A 5 -31.81 7.59 23.71
CA SER A 5 -31.10 7.31 22.46
C SER A 5 -30.12 6.19 22.75
N ALA A 6 -30.34 5.04 22.10
CA ALA A 6 -29.41 3.92 22.12
C ALA A 6 -28.06 4.40 21.57
N PHE A 7 -27.06 4.38 22.43
CA PHE A 7 -25.68 4.71 22.11
C PHE A 7 -25.19 3.84 20.96
N GLY A 8 -24.67 4.50 19.92
CA GLY A 8 -23.91 3.88 18.87
C GLY A 8 -22.54 3.49 19.38
N GLU A 9 -22.29 2.19 19.56
CA GLU A 9 -20.95 1.64 19.82
C GLU A 9 -20.46 0.70 18.69
N GLY A 10 -21.21 0.60 17.59
CA GLY A 10 -20.86 -0.26 16.44
C GLY A 10 -20.23 0.43 15.23
N GLY A 11 -20.13 1.76 15.21
CA GLY A 11 -19.66 2.54 14.04
C GLY A 11 -18.14 2.54 13.90
N ALA A 12 -17.43 3.03 14.92
CA ALA A 12 -15.99 3.33 14.83
C ALA A 12 -15.11 2.13 14.41
N ARG A 13 -15.47 0.90 14.77
CA ARG A 13 -14.69 -0.29 14.36
C ARG A 13 -14.87 -0.64 12.87
N ARG A 14 -16.03 -0.35 12.28
CA ARG A 14 -16.28 -0.61 10.85
C ARG A 14 -15.60 0.41 9.95
N ASP A 15 -15.50 1.66 10.42
CA ASP A 15 -14.88 2.74 9.67
C ASP A 15 -13.35 2.54 9.53
N VAL A 16 -12.68 2.06 10.58
CA VAL A 16 -11.24 1.74 10.55
C VAL A 16 -10.93 0.65 9.53
N VAL A 17 -11.70 -0.45 9.53
CA VAL A 17 -11.49 -1.57 8.58
C VAL A 17 -11.75 -1.15 7.12
N ARG A 18 -12.68 -0.22 6.90
CA ARG A 18 -12.88 0.38 5.57
C ARG A 18 -11.72 1.28 5.16
N GLN A 19 -11.19 2.06 6.09
CA GLN A 19 -10.06 2.95 5.84
C GLN A 19 -8.79 2.15 5.52
N GLU A 20 -8.51 1.09 6.27
CA GLU A 20 -7.42 0.15 6.01
C GLU A 20 -7.51 -0.44 4.60
N GLN A 21 -8.71 -0.88 4.19
CA GLN A 21 -8.93 -1.40 2.83
C GLN A 21 -8.71 -0.33 1.75
N GLN A 22 -9.17 0.90 1.96
CA GLN A 22 -8.88 1.99 1.03
C GLN A 22 -7.38 2.24 0.95
N ASN A 23 -6.69 2.30 2.10
CA ASN A 23 -5.25 2.48 2.13
C ASN A 23 -4.53 1.34 1.38
N VAL A 24 -4.94 0.09 1.53
CA VAL A 24 -4.35 -1.03 0.75
C VAL A 24 -4.58 -0.83 -0.75
N LYS A 25 -5.77 -0.39 -1.17
CA LYS A 25 -6.07 -0.11 -2.58
C LYS A 25 -5.23 1.05 -3.13
N ASP A 26 -5.15 2.15 -2.41
CA ASP A 26 -4.31 3.30 -2.77
C ASP A 26 -2.82 2.88 -2.84
N ALA A 27 -2.38 2.00 -1.92
CA ALA A 27 -1.04 1.44 -1.95
C ALA A 27 -0.79 0.59 -3.20
N ILE A 28 -1.76 -0.22 -3.63
CA ILE A 28 -1.68 -1.01 -4.88
C ILE A 28 -1.60 -0.08 -6.08
N GLU A 29 -2.43 0.96 -6.13
CA GLU A 29 -2.47 1.91 -7.24
C GLU A 29 -1.11 2.60 -7.40
N HIS A 30 -0.59 3.17 -6.33
CA HIS A 30 0.74 3.78 -6.33
C HIS A 30 1.86 2.77 -6.62
N ALA A 31 1.80 1.55 -6.09
CA ALA A 31 2.81 0.53 -6.41
C ALA A 31 2.75 0.12 -7.90
N THR A 32 1.57 0.12 -8.51
CA THR A 32 1.39 -0.15 -9.95
C THR A 32 1.93 1.00 -10.80
N GLU A 33 1.66 2.24 -10.42
CA GLU A 33 2.26 3.42 -11.06
C GLU A 33 3.79 3.41 -10.94
N ALA A 34 4.32 2.97 -9.78
CA ALA A 34 5.75 2.80 -9.58
C ALA A 34 6.34 1.79 -10.56
N VAL A 35 5.67 0.65 -10.79
CA VAL A 35 6.05 -0.35 -11.80
C VAL A 35 6.04 0.24 -13.21
N GLU A 36 4.99 0.96 -13.60
CA GLU A 36 4.92 1.57 -14.93
C GLU A 36 6.03 2.59 -15.16
N HIS A 37 6.30 3.46 -14.17
CA HIS A 37 7.41 4.40 -14.23
C HIS A 37 8.78 3.71 -14.21
N GLY A 38 8.93 2.63 -13.46
CA GLY A 38 10.13 1.80 -13.48
C GLY A 38 10.41 1.18 -14.85
N LYS A 39 9.37 0.66 -15.53
CA LYS A 39 9.46 0.15 -16.91
C LYS A 39 9.83 1.23 -17.93
N GLN A 40 9.49 2.49 -17.65
CA GLN A 40 9.89 3.64 -18.47
C GLN A 40 11.33 4.11 -18.18
N GLY A 41 12.02 3.53 -17.19
CA GLY A 41 13.32 4.00 -16.74
C GLY A 41 13.27 5.25 -15.86
N HIS A 42 12.08 5.68 -15.43
CA HIS A 42 11.89 6.84 -14.55
C HIS A 42 12.05 6.43 -13.08
N ALA A 43 13.29 6.14 -12.68
CA ALA A 43 13.59 5.67 -11.34
C ALA A 43 13.16 6.65 -10.23
N ASP A 44 13.29 7.96 -10.44
CA ASP A 44 12.84 8.99 -9.49
C ASP A 44 11.32 8.95 -9.23
N LYS A 45 10.55 8.73 -10.30
CA LYS A 45 9.09 8.63 -10.20
C LYS A 45 8.68 7.31 -9.54
N LEU A 46 9.31 6.20 -9.91
CA LEU A 46 9.13 4.92 -9.24
C LEU A 46 9.32 5.07 -7.73
N VAL A 47 10.40 5.73 -7.31
CA VAL A 47 10.72 5.93 -5.89
C VAL A 47 9.62 6.72 -5.20
N THR A 48 9.16 7.80 -5.82
CA THR A 48 8.10 8.66 -5.28
C THR A 48 6.80 7.86 -5.07
N HIS A 49 6.37 7.12 -6.08
CA HIS A 49 5.17 6.29 -6.00
C HIS A 49 5.34 5.11 -5.03
N ALA A 50 6.54 4.51 -4.93
CA ALA A 50 6.82 3.47 -3.96
C ALA A 50 6.82 4.00 -2.50
N GLU A 51 7.34 5.20 -2.26
CA GLU A 51 7.27 5.87 -0.96
C GLU A 51 5.83 6.18 -0.57
N ALA A 52 5.02 6.68 -1.52
CA ALA A 52 3.58 6.89 -1.32
C ALA A 52 2.86 5.58 -0.99
N SER A 53 3.10 4.53 -1.78
CA SER A 53 2.55 3.19 -1.54
C SER A 53 2.90 2.68 -0.14
N LEU A 54 4.14 2.90 0.32
CA LEU A 54 4.57 2.48 1.64
C LEU A 54 3.84 3.23 2.76
N GLN A 55 3.58 4.53 2.60
CA GLN A 55 2.78 5.30 3.57
C GLN A 55 1.35 4.76 3.68
N HIS A 56 0.73 4.43 2.55
CA HIS A 56 -0.59 3.83 2.55
C HIS A 56 -0.57 2.40 3.13
N ALA A 57 0.46 1.62 2.81
CA ALA A 57 0.65 0.26 3.34
C ALA A 57 0.70 0.25 4.88
N VAL A 58 1.47 1.15 5.51
CA VAL A 58 1.52 1.28 7.00
C VAL A 58 0.13 1.51 7.61
N ARG A 59 -0.76 2.19 6.87
CA ARG A 59 -2.12 2.53 7.31
C ARG A 59 -3.15 1.45 6.94
N GLY A 60 -2.71 0.39 6.25
CA GLY A 60 -3.53 -0.77 5.89
C GLY A 60 -3.70 -1.80 7.01
N GLY A 61 -3.02 -1.61 8.14
CA GLY A 61 -3.12 -2.46 9.33
C GLY A 61 -1.90 -3.38 9.52
N GLU A 62 -2.03 -4.33 10.44
CA GLU A 62 -1.00 -5.32 10.75
C GLU A 62 -1.28 -6.64 10.02
N ASP A 63 -0.87 -6.73 8.75
CA ASP A 63 -0.95 -7.95 7.95
C ASP A 63 0.46 -8.41 7.53
N PRO A 64 0.77 -9.72 7.58
CA PRO A 64 2.09 -10.23 7.20
C PRO A 64 2.42 -9.94 5.73
N HIS A 65 1.43 -10.04 4.84
CA HIS A 65 1.58 -9.64 3.44
C HIS A 65 1.85 -8.15 3.27
N LEU A 66 1.34 -7.31 4.18
CA LEU A 66 1.59 -5.87 4.18
C LEU A 66 3.05 -5.61 4.55
N ALA A 67 3.57 -6.29 5.57
CA ALA A 67 4.97 -6.23 5.96
C ALA A 67 5.92 -6.72 4.84
N GLU A 68 5.56 -7.80 4.15
CA GLU A 68 6.29 -8.29 2.97
C GLU A 68 6.24 -7.27 1.81
N ALA A 69 5.07 -6.69 1.54
CA ALA A 69 4.93 -5.65 0.53
C ALA A 69 5.77 -4.41 0.86
N MET A 70 5.76 -3.95 2.11
CA MET A 70 6.55 -2.81 2.58
C MET A 70 8.05 -3.08 2.45
N THR A 71 8.50 -4.30 2.74
CA THR A 71 9.90 -4.70 2.59
C THR A 71 10.30 -4.66 1.12
N ASN A 72 9.46 -5.20 0.23
CA ASN A 72 9.68 -5.13 -1.21
C ASN A 72 9.67 -3.67 -1.73
N LEU A 73 8.74 -2.82 -1.27
CA LEU A 73 8.70 -1.40 -1.62
C LEU A 73 9.97 -0.66 -1.19
N LYS A 74 10.50 -0.94 0.01
CA LYS A 74 11.80 -0.39 0.45
C LYS A 74 12.93 -0.80 -0.47
N SER A 75 13.01 -2.08 -0.81
CA SER A 75 14.00 -2.57 -1.78
C SER A 75 13.82 -1.90 -3.15
N ALA A 76 12.57 -1.71 -3.60
CA ALA A 76 12.28 -1.00 -4.84
C ALA A 76 12.79 0.45 -4.79
N ILE A 77 12.59 1.13 -3.66
CA ILE A 77 13.09 2.50 -3.44
C ILE A 77 14.63 2.54 -3.47
N GLU A 78 15.31 1.63 -2.76
CA GLU A 78 16.77 1.60 -2.76
C GLU A 78 17.35 1.32 -4.15
N HIS A 79 16.80 0.32 -4.85
CA HIS A 79 17.21 0.01 -6.21
C HIS A 79 16.86 1.14 -7.19
N GLY A 80 15.73 1.81 -7.01
CA GLY A 80 15.31 2.97 -7.80
C GLY A 80 16.26 4.16 -7.59
N LYS A 81 16.59 4.50 -6.34
CA LYS A 81 17.57 5.55 -6.01
C LYS A 81 18.97 5.22 -6.53
N ALA A 82 19.32 3.93 -6.65
CA ALA A 82 20.57 3.48 -7.25
C ALA A 82 20.58 3.52 -8.79
N GLY A 83 19.48 3.91 -9.45
CA GLY A 83 19.34 3.91 -10.91
C GLY A 83 19.04 2.54 -11.52
N HIS A 84 18.78 1.52 -10.70
CA HIS A 84 18.39 0.18 -11.13
C HIS A 84 16.87 0.07 -11.29
N ALA A 85 16.31 0.84 -12.23
CA ALA A 85 14.86 0.89 -12.48
C ALA A 85 14.26 -0.50 -12.75
N ASP A 86 14.96 -1.39 -13.47
CA ASP A 86 14.49 -2.77 -13.73
C ASP A 86 14.33 -3.61 -12.46
N VAL A 87 15.31 -3.56 -11.55
CA VAL A 87 15.26 -4.31 -10.29
C VAL A 87 14.21 -3.72 -9.37
N ALA A 88 14.13 -2.40 -9.34
CA ALA A 88 13.13 -1.67 -8.59
C ALA A 88 11.70 -2.03 -9.05
N THR A 89 11.49 -2.15 -10.36
CA THR A 89 10.23 -2.57 -10.97
C THR A 89 9.82 -3.97 -10.50
N LYS A 90 10.74 -4.94 -10.51
CA LYS A 90 10.44 -6.31 -10.03
C LYS A 90 10.03 -6.34 -8.56
N HIS A 91 10.70 -5.56 -7.72
CA HIS A 91 10.33 -5.45 -6.32
C HIS A 91 8.95 -4.78 -6.15
N ALA A 92 8.65 -3.74 -6.92
CA ALA A 92 7.33 -3.11 -6.91
C ALA A 92 6.23 -4.06 -7.41
N GLU A 93 6.45 -4.87 -8.46
CA GLU A 93 5.50 -5.89 -8.93
C GLU A 93 5.22 -6.96 -7.84
N THR A 94 6.27 -7.36 -7.13
CA THR A 94 6.14 -8.31 -6.02
C THR A 94 5.32 -7.69 -4.87
N ALA A 95 5.57 -6.42 -4.55
CA ALA A 95 4.80 -5.70 -3.55
C ALA A 95 3.31 -5.56 -3.93
N VAL A 96 3.00 -5.20 -5.18
CA VAL A 96 1.62 -5.15 -5.70
C VAL A 96 0.93 -6.50 -5.52
N THR A 97 1.61 -7.59 -5.81
CA THR A 97 1.05 -8.94 -5.68
C THR A 97 0.64 -9.24 -4.23
N HIS A 98 1.52 -8.95 -3.26
CA HIS A 98 1.21 -9.13 -1.84
C HIS A 98 0.08 -8.20 -1.36
N LEU A 99 0.08 -6.93 -1.75
CA LEU A 99 -1.00 -5.99 -1.39
C LEU A 99 -2.34 -6.40 -1.99
N SER A 100 -2.35 -6.87 -3.23
CA SER A 100 -3.55 -7.36 -3.91
C SER A 100 -4.13 -8.60 -3.25
N GLN A 101 -3.29 -9.50 -2.72
CA GLN A 101 -3.73 -10.64 -1.91
C GLN A 101 -4.47 -10.19 -0.65
N ILE A 102 -4.02 -9.14 0.03
CA ILE A 102 -4.70 -8.59 1.22
C ILE A 102 -6.06 -8.02 0.83
N SER A 103 -6.13 -7.27 -0.27
CA SER A 103 -7.40 -6.72 -0.76
C SER A 103 -8.38 -7.79 -1.26
N GLN A 104 -7.91 -9.00 -1.63
CA GLN A 104 -8.77 -10.11 -2.05
C GLN A 104 -9.28 -10.96 -0.87
N ILE A 105 -8.56 -10.96 0.25
CA ILE A 105 -8.85 -11.82 1.41
C ILE A 105 -9.83 -11.18 2.40
N ARG A 106 -9.88 -9.83 2.48
CA ARG A 106 -10.82 -9.08 3.34
C ARG A 106 -12.13 -8.76 2.64
#